data_AF-A0A3A8N6Z3-F1
#
_entry.id   AF-A0A3A8N6Z3-F1
#
_cell.length_a   1.000
_cell.length_b   1.000
_cell.length_c   1.000
_cell.angle_alpha   90.00
_cell.angle_beta   90.00
_cell.angle_gamma   90.00
#
_symmetry.space_group_name_H-M   'P 1'
#
loop_
_entity.id
_entity.type
_entity.pdbx_description
1 polymer ?
#
loop_
_entity_poly.entity_id
_entity_poly.type
_entity_poly.pdbx_seq_one_letter_code
_entity_poly.pdbx_strand_id
1 'polypeptide(L)' 'MLTAGKRLAVFSIREGKGGSIWVRAGSAFVNKDGSLNVLLDVLPLDGKLHVREAAEKRDTAAGGR' A
#
# COMPACT_ATOMS: atom_id res chain seq x y z
N MET A 1 2.32 -14.61 -9.04
CA MET A 1 1.19 -14.13 -9.85
C MET A 1 0.12 -13.62 -8.90
N LEU A 2 -0.45 -12.45 -9.15
CA LEU A 2 -1.53 -11.90 -8.33
C LEU A 2 -2.80 -12.73 -8.57
N THR A 3 -3.41 -13.25 -7.50
CA THR A 3 -4.62 -14.08 -7.57
C THR A 3 -5.84 -13.28 -7.13
N ALA A 4 -6.99 -13.55 -7.74
CA ALA A 4 -8.26 -12.94 -7.35
C ALA A 4 -8.51 -13.09 -5.84
N GLY A 5 -9.00 -12.03 -5.20
CA GLY A 5 -9.22 -11.97 -3.75
C GLY A 5 -7.96 -11.71 -2.91
N LYS A 6 -6.76 -11.72 -3.50
CA LYS A 6 -5.53 -11.36 -2.78
C LYS A 6 -5.58 -9.89 -2.37
N ARG A 7 -5.32 -9.63 -1.08
CA ARG A 7 -5.23 -8.27 -0.53
C ARG A 7 -3.81 -7.74 -0.66
N LEU A 8 -3.73 -6.47 -1.03
CA LEU A 8 -2.50 -5.74 -1.28
C LEU A 8 -2.47 -4.46 -0.44
N ALA A 9 -1.25 -3.98 -0.19
CA ALA A 9 -0.98 -2.74 0.51
C ALA A 9 -0.58 -1.65 -0.50
N VAL A 10 -1.31 -0.53 -0.47
CA VAL A 10 -1.07 0.71 -1.23
C VAL A 10 -0.31 1.73 -0.37
N PHE A 11 0.75 2.31 -0.91
CA PHE A 11 1.55 3.35 -0.27
C PHE A 11 1.70 4.57 -1.19
N SER A 12 1.79 5.76 -0.62
CA SER A 12 2.41 6.92 -1.28
C SER A 12 3.86 6.97 -0.82
N ILE A 13 4.79 7.04 -1.77
CA ILE A 13 6.23 7.04 -1.50
C ILE A 13 6.78 8.39 -1.92
N ARG A 14 7.36 9.09 -0.96
CA ARG A 14 7.99 10.39 -1.19
C ARG A 14 9.50 10.27 -1.04
N GLU A 15 10.24 10.79 -2.00
CA GLU A 15 11.70 10.85 -1.92
C GLU A 15 12.13 12.10 -1.15
N GLY A 16 13.09 11.93 -0.23
CA GLY A 16 13.68 13.02 0.54
C GLY A 16 15.20 12.92 0.61
N LYS A 17 15.84 13.93 1.19
CA LYS A 17 17.32 13.99 1.34
C LYS A 17 17.91 12.82 2.15
N GLY A 18 17.09 12.13 2.94
CA GLY A 18 17.48 10.97 3.76
C GLY A 18 16.93 9.63 3.28
N GLY A 19 16.41 9.56 2.06
CA GLY A 19 15.79 8.35 1.50
C GLY A 19 14.27 8.46 1.35
N SER A 20 13.64 7.31 1.07
CA SER A 20 12.21 7.23 0.75
C SER A 20 11.34 7.12 2.01
N ILE A 21 10.34 8.00 2.12
CA ILE A 21 9.32 7.96 3.17
C ILE A 21 8.10 7.22 2.62
N TRP A 22 7.71 6.14 3.27
CA TRP A 22 6.57 5.31 2.88
C TRP A 22 5.37 5.62 3.77
N VAL A 23 4.30 6.15 3.17
CA VAL A 23 3.05 6.46 3.88
C VAL A 23 1.98 5.46 3.44
N ARG A 24 1.35 4.77 4.39
CA ARG A 24 0.21 3.89 4.12
C ARG A 24 -0.93 4.73 3.52
N ALA A 25 -1.36 4.38 2.31
CA ALA A 25 -2.38 5.14 1.58
C ALA A 25 -3.72 4.41 1.41
N GLY A 26 -3.77 3.12 1.75
CA GLY A 26 -5.00 2.32 1.70
C GLY A 26 -4.79 0.91 1.18
N SER A 27 -5.83 0.17 0.87
CA SER A 27 -5.72 -1.24 0.46
C SER A 27 -6.11 -1.46 -1.00
N ALA A 28 -5.67 -2.56 -1.57
CA ALA A 28 -6.13 -2.97 -2.90
C ALA A 28 -6.45 -4.46 -2.93
N PHE A 29 -7.27 -4.87 -3.89
CA PHE A 29 -7.60 -6.28 -4.11
C PHE A 29 -7.73 -6.58 -5.59
N VAL A 30 -7.40 -7.83 -5.93
CA VAL A 30 -7.43 -8.35 -7.30
C VAL A 30 -8.82 -8.87 -7.61
N ASN A 31 -9.40 -8.39 -8.70
CA ASN A 31 -10.68 -8.82 -9.23
C ASN A 31 -10.54 -10.12 -10.03
N LYS A 32 -11.68 -10.73 -10.41
CA LYS A 32 -11.71 -11.98 -11.18
C LYS A 32 -11.05 -11.84 -12.57
N ASP A 33 -11.15 -10.65 -13.18
CA ASP A 33 -10.56 -10.31 -14.48
C ASP A 33 -9.07 -9.91 -14.39
N GLY A 34 -8.47 -9.96 -13.20
CA GLY A 34 -7.09 -9.56 -12.95
C GLY A 34 -6.88 -8.06 -12.76
N SER A 35 -7.92 -7.23 -12.88
CA SER A 35 -7.85 -5.80 -12.56
C SER A 35 -7.73 -5.58 -11.04
N LEU A 36 -7.34 -4.37 -10.65
CA LEU A 36 -7.21 -3.97 -9.24
C LEU A 36 -8.23 -2.90 -8.89
N ASN A 37 -8.93 -3.10 -7.78
CA ASN A 37 -9.60 -2.02 -7.07
C ASN A 37 -8.68 -1.49 -5.97
N VAL A 38 -8.60 -0.17 -5.84
CA VAL A 38 -7.79 0.55 -4.86
C VAL A 38 -8.72 1.38 -3.98
N LEU A 39 -8.69 1.11 -2.68
CA LEU A 39 -9.41 1.89 -1.67
C LEU A 39 -8.40 2.80 -0.98
N LEU A 40 -8.57 4.10 -1.16
CA LEU A 40 -7.69 5.11 -0.59
C LEU A 40 -8.24 5.63 0.74
N ASP A 41 -7.40 5.59 1.77
CA ASP A 41 -7.67 6.24 3.06
C ASP A 41 -7.26 7.73 3.02
N VAL A 42 -6.32 8.06 2.13
CA VAL A 42 -5.78 9.42 1.92
C VAL A 42 -5.44 9.65 0.46
N LEU A 43 -5.45 10.92 0.03
CA LEU A 43 -5.07 11.30 -1.34
C LEU A 43 -3.54 11.50 -1.46
N PRO A 44 -2.88 10.89 -2.45
CA PRO A 44 -1.46 11.13 -2.71
C PRO A 44 -1.26 12.52 -3.31
N LEU A 45 -0.45 13.36 -2.67
CA LEU A 45 -0.20 14.73 -3.11
C LEU A 45 0.70 14.80 -4.37
N ASP A 46 1.47 13.74 -4.61
CA ASP A 46 2.40 13.60 -5.74
C ASP A 46 1.82 12.76 -6.89
N GLY A 47 0.56 12.31 -6.75
CA GLY A 47 -0.14 11.51 -7.75
C GLY A 47 0.43 10.10 -7.96
N LYS A 48 1.33 9.63 -7.08
CA LYS A 48 1.98 8.31 -7.22
C LYS A 48 1.58 7.38 -6.09
N LEU A 49 1.27 6.13 -6.47
CA LEU A 49 0.98 5.04 -5.54
C LEU A 49 1.84 3.84 -5.88
N HIS A 50 2.24 3.13 -4.83
CA HIS A 50 2.93 1.85 -4.90
C HIS A 50 2.03 0.78 -4.29
N VAL A 51 1.61 -0.18 -5.10
CA VAL A 51 0.79 -1.32 -4.66
C VAL A 51 1.67 -2.56 -4.58
N ARG A 52 1.72 -3.18 -3.41
CA ARG A 52 2.52 -4.39 -3.18
C ARG A 52 1.77 -5.43 -2.38
N GLU A 53 2.27 -6.65 -2.36
CA GLU A 53 1.73 -7.69 -1.49
C GLU A 53 1.80 -7.23 -0.03
N ALA A 54 0.68 -7.36 0.69
CA ALA A 54 0.69 -7.09 2.11
C ALA A 54 1.59 -8.15 2.76
N ALA A 55 2.62 -7.71 3.49
CA ALA A 55 3.35 -8.63 4.35
C ALA A 55 2.33 -9.25 5.33
N GLU A 56 2.42 -10.56 5.56
CA GLU A 56 1.65 -11.18 6.63
C GLU A 56 1.93 -10.41 7.92
N LYS A 57 0.84 -10.04 8.60
CA LYS A 57 0.82 -9.12 9.71
C LYS A 57 1.72 -9.65 10.85
N ARG A 58 3.02 -9.31 10.84
CA ARG A 58 3.71 -9.07 12.10
C ARG A 58 3.25 -7.69 12.52
N ASP A 59 2.28 -7.66 13.42
CA ASP A 59 1.86 -6.46 14.10
C ASP A 59 3.11 -5.74 14.64
N THR A 60 3.57 -4.70 13.95
CA THR A 60 4.41 -3.67 14.56
C THR A 60 3.52 -2.80 15.44
N ALA A 61 2.98 -3.43 16.49
CA ALA A 61 2.71 -2.78 17.76
C ALA A 61 4.06 -2.58 18.46
N ALA A 62 4.89 -1.68 17.91
CA ALA A 62 6.16 -1.27 18.52
C ALA A 62 6.48 0.14 18.03
N GLY A 63 5.84 1.13 18.66
CA GLY A 63 6.08 2.54 18.43
C GLY A 63 5.31 3.44 19.40
N GLY A 64 5.05 2.94 20.61
CA GLY A 64 4.66 3.76 21.74
C GLY A 64 5.89 4.09 22.57
N ARG A 65 6.38 5.32 22.42
CA ARG A 65 6.98 6.22 23.43
C ARG A 65 7.54 7.44 22.71
#